data_AF-Q12ML7-F1
#
_entry.id   AF-Q12ML7-F1
#
_cell.length_a   1.000
_cell.length_b   1.000
_cell.length_c   1.000
_cell.angle_alpha   90.00
_cell.angle_beta   90.00
_cell.angle_gamma   90.00
#
_symmetry.space_group_name_H-M   'P 1'
#
loop_
_entity.id
_entity.type
_entity.pdbx_description
1 polymer ?
#
loop_
_entity_poly.entity_id
_entity_poly.type
_entity_poly.pdbx_seq_one_letter_code
_entity_poly.pdbx_strand_id
1 'polypeptide(L)'
;MPNEINLQQMISALDEMDFENRTNNSLEHARTQAQMTGYLSSLDYSLKRLQLLQSAVNDLVEKKQSDRVKQEKLQTYKTKIFNLAKQYGLSYSEVLSIMATLRS
;
A
#
# COMPACT_ATOMS: atom_id res chain seq x y z
N MET A 1 12.24 -49.41 19.82
CA MET A 1 11.67 -48.06 19.98
C MET A 1 12.11 -47.11 18.85
N PRO A 2 11.67 -47.26 17.57
CA PRO A 2 12.00 -46.31 16.49
C PRO A 2 10.78 -45.49 15.98
N ASN A 3 9.56 -45.83 16.40
CA ASN A 3 8.33 -45.22 15.87
C ASN A 3 7.92 -43.92 16.56
N GLU A 4 8.27 -43.72 17.84
CA GLU A 4 7.85 -42.52 18.59
C GLU A 4 8.62 -41.27 18.17
N ILE A 5 9.91 -41.41 17.83
CA ILE A 5 10.74 -40.30 17.35
C ILE A 5 10.25 -39.79 15.98
N ASN A 6 9.78 -40.70 15.11
CA ASN A 6 9.21 -40.32 13.81
C ASN A 6 7.86 -39.61 13.94
N LEU A 7 6.97 -40.09 14.82
CA LEU A 7 5.67 -39.45 15.04
C LEU A 7 5.81 -38.06 15.65
N GLN A 8 6.68 -37.88 16.64
CA GLN A 8 6.89 -36.58 17.26
C GLN A 8 7.52 -35.57 16.28
N GLN A 9 8.49 -36.01 15.47
CA GLN A 9 9.07 -35.17 14.42
C GLN A 9 8.07 -34.84 13.32
N MET A 10 7.20 -35.78 12.95
CA MET A 10 6.16 -35.57 11.94
C MET A 10 5.07 -34.62 12.46
N ILE A 11 4.70 -34.71 13.75
CA ILE A 11 3.77 -33.78 14.40
C ILE A 11 4.40 -32.39 14.50
N SER A 12 5.68 -32.27 14.89
CA SER A 12 6.37 -30.98 14.93
C SER A 12 6.53 -30.36 13.54
N ALA A 13 6.79 -31.14 12.50
CA ALA A 13 6.83 -30.65 11.13
C ALA A 13 5.45 -30.20 10.62
N LEU A 14 4.38 -30.91 11.01
CA LEU A 14 3.01 -30.50 10.74
C LEU A 14 2.66 -29.21 11.47
N ASP A 15 3.01 -29.08 12.75
CA ASP A 15 2.79 -27.86 13.54
C ASP A 15 3.59 -26.66 13.01
N GLU A 16 4.83 -26.87 12.55
CA GLU A 16 5.64 -25.83 11.89
C GLU A 16 5.03 -25.41 10.55
N MET A 17 4.58 -26.35 9.73
CA MET A 17 3.86 -26.03 8.49
C MET A 17 2.53 -25.33 8.75
N ASP A 18 1.78 -25.75 9.78
CA ASP A 18 0.51 -25.12 10.15
C ASP A 18 0.73 -23.72 10.73
N PHE A 19 1.85 -23.50 11.44
CA PHE A 19 2.29 -22.20 11.93
C PHE A 19 2.75 -21.27 10.80
N GLU A 20 3.55 -21.75 9.84
CA GLU A 20 3.94 -20.99 8.65
C GLU A 20 2.72 -20.65 7.77
N ASN A 21 1.77 -21.58 7.63
CA ASN A 21 0.51 -21.32 6.93
C ASN A 21 -0.33 -20.28 7.68
N ARG A 22 -0.42 -20.31 9.01
CA ARG A 22 -1.18 -19.32 9.79
C ARG A 22 -0.54 -17.93 9.79
N THR A 23 0.79 -17.84 9.71
CA THR A 23 1.53 -16.56 9.79
C THR A 23 1.79 -15.90 8.44
N ASN A 24 1.92 -16.68 7.35
CA ASN A 24 2.07 -16.14 5.99
C ASN A 24 0.73 -15.89 5.26
N ASN A 25 -0.39 -16.33 5.82
CA ASN A 25 -1.73 -16.04 5.30
C ASN A 25 -2.24 -14.66 5.78
N SER A 26 -1.46 -13.60 5.61
CA SER A 26 -1.96 -12.23 5.81
C SER A 26 -1.59 -11.36 4.61
N LEU A 27 -2.58 -10.65 4.06
CA LEU A 27 -2.36 -9.65 3.00
C LEU A 27 -1.39 -8.55 3.44
N GLU A 28 -1.26 -8.30 4.74
CA GLU A 28 -0.37 -7.26 5.29
C GLU A 28 1.11 -7.56 5.02
N HIS A 29 1.47 -8.84 4.92
CA HIS A 29 2.85 -9.28 4.69
C HIS A 29 3.10 -9.76 3.26
N ALA A 30 2.05 -9.89 2.45
CA ALA A 30 2.16 -10.29 1.06
C ALA A 30 2.85 -9.20 0.22
N ARG A 31 4.05 -9.51 -0.30
CA ARG A 31 4.87 -8.60 -1.12
C ARG A 31 4.81 -8.94 -2.61
N THR A 32 4.41 -10.16 -2.96
CA THR A 32 4.36 -10.64 -4.35
C THR A 32 2.94 -11.03 -4.76
N GLN A 33 2.68 -11.01 -6.07
CA GLN A 33 1.40 -11.45 -6.62
C GLN A 33 1.09 -12.90 -6.24
N ALA A 34 2.09 -13.80 -6.23
CA ALA A 34 1.89 -15.20 -5.85
C ALA A 34 1.43 -15.34 -4.39
N GLN A 35 2.01 -14.58 -3.47
CA GLN A 35 1.60 -14.55 -2.06
C GLN A 35 0.17 -14.00 -1.89
N MET A 36 -0.15 -12.90 -2.58
CA MET A 36 -1.49 -12.32 -2.56
C MET A 36 -2.53 -13.29 -3.14
N THR A 37 -2.25 -13.92 -4.27
CA THR A 37 -3.13 -14.92 -4.90
C THR A 37 -3.30 -16.14 -3.99
N GLY A 38 -2.21 -16.63 -3.39
CA GLY A 38 -2.27 -17.76 -2.44
C GLY A 38 -3.21 -17.47 -1.27
N TYR A 39 -3.07 -16.29 -0.66
CA TYR A 39 -3.98 -15.86 0.40
C TYR A 39 -5.42 -15.69 -0.09
N LEU A 40 -5.65 -15.00 -1.21
CA LEU A 40 -7.01 -14.80 -1.74
C LEU A 40 -7.69 -16.12 -2.11
N SER A 41 -6.91 -17.13 -2.50
CA SER A 41 -7.41 -18.47 -2.80
C SER A 41 -7.75 -19.25 -1.53
N SER A 42 -7.06 -19.02 -0.41
CA SER A 42 -7.40 -19.66 0.87
C SER A 42 -8.69 -19.13 1.50
N LEU A 43 -9.20 -17.97 1.05
CA LEU A 43 -10.47 -17.41 1.52
C LEU A 43 -11.72 -18.11 0.97
N ASP A 44 -11.57 -19.01 -0.01
CA ASP A 44 -12.66 -19.77 -0.66
C ASP A 44 -13.86 -18.88 -1.09
N TYR A 45 -13.54 -17.72 -1.67
CA TYR A 45 -14.57 -16.78 -2.11
C TYR A 45 -15.22 -17.20 -3.41
N SER A 46 -16.54 -17.09 -3.47
CA SER A 46 -17.29 -17.21 -4.72
C SER A 46 -16.84 -16.14 -5.73
N LEU A 47 -17.00 -16.44 -7.03
CA LEU A 47 -16.68 -15.50 -8.11
C LEU A 47 -17.33 -14.13 -7.90
N LYS A 48 -18.59 -14.09 -7.47
CA LYS A 48 -19.31 -12.84 -7.18
C LYS A 48 -18.61 -12.01 -6.09
N ARG A 49 -18.09 -12.67 -5.05
CA ARG A 49 -17.37 -12.00 -3.95
C ARG A 49 -15.99 -11.52 -4.40
N LEU A 50 -15.31 -12.28 -5.27
CA LEU A 50 -14.05 -11.84 -5.90
C LEU A 50 -14.25 -10.61 -6.80
N GLN A 51 -15.34 -10.54 -7.56
CA GLN A 51 -15.68 -9.36 -8.38
C GLN A 51 -15.93 -8.11 -7.52
N LEU A 52 -16.63 -8.26 -6.38
CA LEU A 52 -16.81 -7.16 -5.44
C LEU A 52 -15.48 -6.70 -4.84
N LEU A 53 -14.62 -7.64 -4.46
CA LEU A 53 -13.28 -7.34 -3.96
C LEU A 53 -12.45 -6.60 -5.02
N GLN A 54 -12.49 -7.05 -6.28
CA GLN A 54 -11.82 -6.39 -7.39
C GLN A 54 -12.28 -4.94 -7.54
N SER A 55 -13.59 -4.68 -7.49
CA SER A 55 -14.13 -3.32 -7.56
C SER A 55 -13.60 -2.44 -6.43
N ALA A 56 -13.65 -2.93 -5.19
CA ALA A 56 -13.17 -2.18 -4.03
C ALA A 56 -11.66 -1.89 -4.09
N VAL A 57 -10.86 -2.84 -4.58
CA VAL A 57 -9.42 -2.65 -4.79
C VAL A 57 -9.16 -1.62 -5.88
N ASN A 58 -9.90 -1.66 -6.99
CA ASN A 58 -9.77 -0.69 -8.07
C ASN A 58 -10.05 0.74 -7.59
N ASP A 59 -11.14 0.95 -6.85
CA ASP A 59 -11.49 2.26 -6.29
C ASP A 59 -10.38 2.79 -5.35
N LEU A 60 -9.80 1.90 -4.53
CA LEU A 60 -8.71 2.26 -3.63
C LEU A 60 -7.43 2.63 -4.41
N VAL A 61 -7.11 1.88 -5.46
CA VAL A 61 -5.95 2.16 -6.32
C VAL A 61 -6.11 3.51 -7.01
N GLU A 62 -7.27 3.80 -7.60
CA GLU A 62 -7.55 5.07 -8.27
C GLU A 62 -7.41 6.25 -7.29
N LYS A 63 -7.99 6.13 -6.09
CA LYS A 63 -7.86 7.14 -5.04
C LYS A 63 -6.40 7.40 -4.67
N LYS A 64 -5.62 6.34 -4.43
CA LYS A 64 -4.20 6.46 -4.08
C LYS A 64 -3.37 7.10 -5.20
N GLN A 65 -3.65 6.76 -6.46
CA GLN A 65 -2.97 7.38 -7.60
C GLN A 65 -3.32 8.87 -7.70
N SER A 66 -4.59 9.24 -7.56
CA SER A 66 -5.04 10.64 -7.57
C SER A 66 -4.37 11.45 -6.46
N ASP A 67 -4.31 10.91 -5.24
CA ASP A 67 -3.69 11.59 -4.11
C ASP A 67 -2.17 11.74 -4.30
N ARG A 68 -1.50 10.75 -4.89
CA ARG A 68 -0.09 10.86 -5.27
C ARG A 68 0.16 12.00 -6.26
N VAL A 69 -0.66 12.10 -7.33
CA VAL A 69 -0.54 13.18 -8.31
C VAL A 69 -0.78 14.55 -7.66
N LYS A 70 -1.74 14.67 -6.74
CA LYS A 70 -1.96 15.91 -5.98
C LYS A 70 -0.74 16.28 -5.13
N GLN A 71 -0.14 15.31 -4.44
CA GLN A 71 1.07 15.54 -3.63
C GLN A 71 2.26 15.97 -4.50
N GLU A 72 2.48 15.32 -5.64
CA GLU A 72 3.54 15.66 -6.59
C GLU A 72 3.36 17.09 -7.15
N LYS A 73 2.12 17.46 -7.52
CA LYS A 73 1.80 18.82 -7.97
C LYS A 73 2.02 19.84 -6.85
N LEU A 74 1.54 19.57 -5.64
CA LEU A 74 1.73 20.46 -4.49
C LEU A 74 3.22 20.69 -4.20
N GLN A 75 4.02 19.62 -4.22
CA GLN A 75 5.46 19.72 -4.01
C GLN A 75 6.12 20.55 -5.12
N THR A 76 5.73 20.34 -6.37
CA THR A 76 6.21 21.14 -7.51
C THR A 76 5.88 22.62 -7.32
N TYR A 77 4.66 22.96 -6.91
CA TYR A 77 4.28 24.34 -6.64
C TYR A 77 5.07 24.95 -5.49
N LYS A 78 5.27 24.21 -4.39
CA LYS A 78 6.10 24.65 -3.26
C LYS A 78 7.51 24.99 -3.72
N THR A 79 8.15 24.13 -4.52
CA THR A 79 9.49 24.37 -5.06
C THR A 79 9.52 25.61 -5.96
N LYS A 80 8.52 25.80 -6.82
CA LYS A 80 8.42 26.99 -7.69
C LYS A 80 8.29 28.28 -6.88
N ILE A 81 7.41 28.30 -5.87
CA ILE A 81 7.22 29.46 -4.99
C ILE A 81 8.50 29.75 -4.21
N PHE A 82 9.16 28.72 -3.68
CA PHE A 82 10.44 28.89 -2.98
C PHE A 82 11.52 29.50 -3.89
N ASN A 83 11.65 29.00 -5.12
CA ASN A 83 12.61 29.54 -6.08
C ASN A 83 12.28 30.99 -6.44
N LEU A 84 11.00 31.33 -6.58
CA LEU A 84 10.56 32.69 -6.86
C LEU A 84 10.86 33.62 -5.67
N ALA A 85 10.56 33.18 -4.45
CA ALA A 85 10.87 33.89 -3.22
C ALA A 85 12.38 34.23 -3.15
N LYS A 86 13.22 33.22 -3.41
CA LYS A 86 14.68 33.39 -3.47
C LYS A 86 15.13 34.37 -4.56
N GLN A 87 14.54 34.28 -5.75
CA GLN A 87 14.91 35.13 -6.89
C GLN A 87 14.64 36.62 -6.62
N TYR A 88 13.56 36.94 -5.91
CA TYR A 88 13.13 38.30 -5.65
C TYR A 88 13.46 38.80 -4.24
N GLY A 89 14.15 37.99 -3.42
CA GLY A 89 14.47 38.33 -2.03
C GLY A 89 13.22 38.46 -1.14
N LEU A 90 12.13 37.79 -1.51
CA LEU A 90 10.86 37.79 -0.79
C LEU A 90 10.76 36.57 0.13
N SER A 91 9.91 36.66 1.15
CA SER A 91 9.45 35.49 1.91
C SER A 91 8.40 34.69 1.12
N TYR A 92 8.23 33.42 1.50
CA TYR A 92 7.22 32.54 0.89
C TYR A 92 5.80 33.11 1.00
N SER A 93 5.46 33.71 2.13
CA SER A 93 4.15 34.36 2.38
C SER A 93 3.93 35.59 1.50
N GLU A 94 4.96 36.40 1.27
CA GLU A 94 4.84 37.60 0.42
C GLU A 94 4.56 37.21 -1.03
N VAL A 95 5.24 36.17 -1.54
CA VAL A 95 4.98 35.65 -2.89
C VAL A 95 3.53 35.19 -3.03
N LEU A 96 3.01 34.44 -2.05
CA LEU A 96 1.61 33.99 -2.07
C LEU A 96 0.61 35.15 -2.03
N SER A 97 0.85 36.15 -1.18
CA SER A 97 -0.01 37.34 -1.08
C SER A 97 -0.04 38.11 -2.40
N ILE A 98 1.12 38.34 -3.03
CA ILE A 98 1.20 39.01 -4.34
C ILE A 98 0.45 38.21 -5.40
N MET A 99 0.65 36.89 -5.48
CA MET A 99 -0.04 36.02 -6.43
C MET A 99 -1.55 36.01 -6.23
N ALA A 100 -2.02 36.07 -4.98
CA ALA A 100 -3.45 36.15 -4.67
C ALA A 100 -4.05 37.49 -5.12
N THR A 101 -3.38 38.61 -4.85
CA THR A 101 -3.82 39.96 -5.25
C THR A 101 -3.87 40.12 -6.77
N LEU A 102 -2.93 39.53 -7.52
CA LEU A 102 -2.89 39.60 -8.99
C LEU A 102 -3.95 38.75 -9.69
N ARG A 103 -4.61 37.83 -8.98
CA ARG A 103 -5.67 36.97 -9.53
C ARG A 103 -7.07 37.60 -9.43
N SER A 104 -7.22 38.61 -8.57
CA SER A 104 -8.41 39.48 -8.44
C SER A 104 -8.51 40.45 -9.60
#